data_AF-A0A3D4UUX6-F1
#
_entry.id   AF-A0A3D4UUX6-F1
#
_cell.length_a   1.000
_cell.length_b   1.000
_cell.length_c   1.000
_cell.angle_alpha   90.00
_cell.angle_beta   90.00
_cell.angle_gamma   90.00
#
_symmetry.space_group_name_H-M   'P 1'
#
loop_
_entity.id
_entity.type
_entity.pdbx_description
1 polymer ?
#
loop_
_entity_poly.entity_id
_entity_poly.type
_entity_poly.pdbx_seq_one_letter_code
_entity_poly.pdbx_strand_id
1 'polypeptide(L)'
;MSQIRNNWKIFLKEAVKKIYVHGYIKPEAAFHTLDEWENLFVNKILDFQKKGHYVSHSHGKVVGPQELQDLIQDFYGFQLNVDVDRYDLLTSKNILDHIEDFANHRYWSLQSEFQQYFDNIDDLRFAYFYSRGDLEPYVLVDDAFTEQIYGSLNNPKTLYHYTHQEGVERIQRAIQGGDPFDISAYTVAERDFFRQKSNLIIEFEGNVRAGFRSDVKSYSVSNGRKCVNLHRMGYPGDKNNLCLDLENDCNGELKTSLWNEFIVTPMKILDVYKR
;
A
#
# COMPACT_ATOMS: atom_id res chain seq x y z
N MET A 1 -26.37 -20.28 -5.19
CA MET A 1 -24.97 -20.27 -4.71
C MET A 1 -23.90 -20.06 -5.81
N SER A 2 -24.24 -19.57 -7.02
CA SER A 2 -23.24 -19.28 -8.07
C SER A 2 -23.13 -17.80 -8.49
N GLN A 3 -23.86 -16.89 -7.83
CA GLN A 3 -23.95 -15.49 -8.26
C GLN A 3 -23.01 -14.53 -7.50
N ILE A 4 -22.50 -14.95 -6.32
CA ILE A 4 -21.62 -14.14 -5.46
C ILE A 4 -20.14 -14.23 -5.89
N ARG A 5 -19.73 -15.32 -6.59
CA ARG A 5 -18.32 -15.55 -7.00
C ARG A 5 -17.77 -14.60 -8.08
N ASN A 6 -18.56 -13.64 -8.58
CA ASN A 6 -18.17 -12.74 -9.66
C ASN A 6 -18.06 -11.25 -9.27
N ASN A 7 -18.41 -10.84 -8.04
CA ASN A 7 -18.42 -9.42 -7.68
C ASN A 7 -17.02 -8.78 -7.62
N TRP A 8 -15.99 -9.52 -7.18
CA TRP A 8 -14.61 -9.03 -7.20
C TRP A 8 -14.08 -8.77 -8.62
N LYS A 9 -14.56 -9.54 -9.61
CA LYS A 9 -14.21 -9.32 -11.03
C LYS A 9 -14.86 -8.08 -11.59
N ILE A 10 -16.01 -7.65 -11.05
CA ILE A 10 -16.68 -6.41 -11.43
C ILE A 10 -15.90 -5.22 -10.84
N PHE A 11 -15.56 -5.27 -9.55
CA PHE A 11 -14.72 -4.26 -8.90
C PHE A 11 -13.37 -4.03 -9.60
N LEU A 12 -12.67 -5.11 -9.98
CA LEU A 12 -11.43 -5.01 -10.76
C LEU A 12 -11.63 -4.64 -12.23
N LYS A 13 -12.81 -4.84 -12.81
CA LYS A 13 -13.09 -4.49 -14.22
C LYS A 13 -13.60 -3.07 -14.42
N GLU A 14 -14.27 -2.49 -13.43
CA GLU A 14 -14.89 -1.17 -13.55
C GLU A 14 -13.90 -0.01 -13.26
N ALA A 15 -12.87 -0.23 -12.43
CA ALA A 15 -11.86 0.80 -12.12
C ALA A 15 -10.47 0.52 -12.72
N VAL A 16 -10.12 -0.74 -13.05
CA VAL A 16 -8.76 -1.10 -13.51
C VAL A 16 -8.83 -1.58 -14.96
N LYS A 17 -8.34 -0.76 -15.90
CA LYS A 17 -8.06 -1.13 -17.29
C LYS A 17 -7.19 -2.40 -17.30
N LYS A 18 -7.78 -3.61 -17.35
CA LYS A 18 -7.14 -4.95 -17.53
C LYS A 18 -5.61 -5.00 -17.29
N ILE A 19 -5.12 -4.59 -16.12
CA ILE A 19 -3.74 -4.90 -15.71
C ILE A 19 -3.88 -6.20 -14.93
N TYR A 20 -3.53 -7.32 -15.57
CA TYR A 20 -3.49 -8.62 -14.90
C TYR A 20 -2.31 -8.65 -13.92
N VAL A 21 -2.52 -8.07 -12.75
CA VAL A 21 -1.69 -8.26 -11.56
C VAL A 21 -2.38 -9.34 -10.73
N HIS A 22 -1.65 -10.41 -10.40
CA HIS A 22 -2.18 -11.42 -9.49
C HIS A 22 -2.54 -10.76 -8.16
N GLY A 23 -3.82 -10.73 -7.81
CA GLY A 23 -4.34 -10.88 -6.44
C GLY A 23 -4.04 -9.83 -5.36
N TYR A 24 -3.40 -8.69 -5.62
CA TYR A 24 -2.96 -7.77 -4.54
C TYR A 24 -3.16 -6.27 -4.82
N ILE A 25 -4.04 -5.91 -5.75
CA ILE A 25 -4.36 -4.49 -5.98
C ILE A 25 -5.32 -4.01 -4.89
N LYS A 26 -4.97 -2.92 -4.21
CA LYS A 26 -5.81 -2.18 -3.27
C LYS A 26 -6.45 -0.98 -3.97
N PRO A 27 -7.69 -0.60 -3.63
CA PRO A 27 -8.33 0.54 -4.26
C PRO A 27 -7.74 1.84 -3.72
N GLU A 28 -7.44 2.76 -4.63
CA GLU A 28 -6.99 4.12 -4.28
C GLU A 28 -8.03 4.88 -3.44
N ALA A 29 -9.32 4.65 -3.71
CA ALA A 29 -10.41 5.29 -2.99
C ALA A 29 -10.52 4.91 -1.51
N ALA A 30 -9.80 3.88 -1.04
CA ALA A 30 -9.76 3.53 0.38
C ALA A 30 -8.73 4.34 1.18
N PHE A 31 -7.93 5.18 0.51
CA PHE A 31 -6.93 6.01 1.16
C PHE A 31 -7.49 7.40 1.42
N HIS A 32 -7.40 7.84 2.68
CA HIS A 32 -7.92 9.13 3.13
C HIS A 32 -6.88 9.86 3.98
N THR A 33 -6.88 11.19 3.92
CA THR A 33 -6.12 12.04 4.84
C THR A 33 -6.61 11.89 6.28
N LEU A 34 -5.84 12.39 7.24
CA LEU A 34 -6.27 12.42 8.64
C LEU A 34 -7.57 13.20 8.83
N ASP A 35 -7.69 14.37 8.19
CA ASP A 35 -8.90 15.19 8.23
C ASP A 35 -10.13 14.45 7.68
N GLU A 36 -9.98 13.76 6.54
CA GLU A 36 -11.05 12.96 5.96
C GLU A 36 -11.44 11.79 6.87
N TRP A 37 -10.47 11.08 7.45
CA TRP A 37 -10.75 10.03 8.44
C TRP A 37 -11.51 10.57 9.65
N GLU A 38 -11.11 11.72 10.20
CA GLU A 38 -11.77 12.33 11.35
C GLU A 38 -13.19 12.75 11.04
N ASN A 39 -13.34 13.61 10.04
CA ASN A 39 -14.56 14.37 9.82
C ASN A 39 -15.60 13.58 9.04
N LEU A 40 -15.15 12.72 8.12
CA LEU A 40 -16.07 11.97 7.26
C LEU A 40 -16.40 10.60 7.84
N PHE A 41 -15.55 10.02 8.69
CA PHE A 41 -15.73 8.68 9.24
C PHE A 41 -15.78 8.64 10.79
N VAL A 42 -14.68 8.92 11.48
CA VAL A 42 -14.53 8.68 12.93
C VAL A 42 -15.58 9.43 13.74
N ASN A 43 -15.74 10.74 13.52
CA ASN A 43 -16.73 11.54 14.24
C ASN A 43 -18.16 11.07 13.98
N LYS A 44 -18.46 10.60 12.76
CA LYS A 44 -19.78 10.03 12.44
C LYS A 44 -20.01 8.70 13.14
N ILE A 45 -19.01 7.81 13.18
CA ILE A 45 -19.08 6.55 13.93
C ILE A 45 -19.34 6.82 15.42
N LEU A 46 -18.60 7.75 16.02
CA LEU A 46 -18.78 8.13 17.43
C LEU A 46 -20.17 8.71 17.69
N ASP A 47 -20.72 9.51 16.77
CA ASP A 47 -22.07 10.04 16.89
C ASP A 47 -23.17 8.97 16.77
N PHE A 48 -22.97 7.95 15.92
CA PHE A 48 -23.84 6.77 15.89
C PHE A 48 -23.76 6.00 17.22
N GLN A 49 -22.57 5.81 17.77
CA GLN A 49 -22.36 5.14 19.07
C GLN A 49 -23.03 5.90 20.22
N LYS A 50 -22.94 7.23 20.27
CA LYS A 50 -23.66 8.07 21.25
C LYS A 50 -25.18 7.90 21.18
N LYS A 51 -25.72 7.63 19.98
CA LYS A 51 -27.15 7.34 19.76
C LYS A 51 -27.54 5.88 20.06
N GLY A 52 -26.59 5.06 20.53
CA GLY A 52 -26.79 3.65 20.87
C GLY A 52 -26.67 2.70 19.69
N HIS A 53 -26.10 3.13 18.56
CA HIS A 53 -25.82 2.26 17.42
C HIS A 53 -24.38 1.74 17.47
N TYR A 54 -24.21 0.42 17.46
CA TYR A 54 -22.92 -0.25 17.39
C TYR A 54 -22.68 -0.76 15.97
N VAL A 55 -21.42 -0.83 15.54
CA VAL A 55 -21.05 -1.27 14.19
C VAL A 55 -21.29 -2.77 14.03
N SER A 56 -21.18 -3.54 15.12
CA SER A 56 -21.42 -4.99 15.16
C SER A 56 -22.24 -5.42 16.37
N HIS A 57 -23.20 -6.32 16.18
CA HIS A 57 -23.84 -7.07 17.27
C HIS A 57 -23.51 -8.56 17.13
N SER A 58 -22.48 -9.02 17.84
CA SER A 58 -22.08 -10.42 18.13
C SER A 58 -21.80 -11.38 16.94
N HIS A 59 -22.30 -11.10 15.74
CA HIS A 59 -22.36 -12.06 14.62
C HIS A 59 -21.62 -11.59 13.37
N GLY A 60 -20.79 -10.55 13.47
CA GLY A 60 -19.95 -10.10 12.35
C GLY A 60 -20.75 -9.53 11.18
N LYS A 61 -21.91 -8.92 11.46
CA LYS A 61 -22.74 -8.23 10.47
C LYS A 61 -22.83 -6.77 10.84
N VAL A 62 -22.76 -5.92 9.82
CA VAL A 62 -23.08 -4.51 9.98
C VAL A 62 -24.54 -4.40 10.38
N VAL A 63 -24.81 -3.62 11.42
CA VAL A 63 -26.14 -3.40 11.98
C VAL A 63 -26.33 -1.91 12.25
N GLY A 64 -27.58 -1.45 12.19
CA GLY A 64 -27.92 -0.05 12.41
C GLY A 64 -28.53 0.62 11.18
N PRO A 65 -28.71 1.95 11.23
CA PRO A 65 -29.32 2.73 10.15
C PRO A 65 -28.57 2.56 8.83
N GLN A 66 -29.28 2.72 7.70
CA GLN A 66 -28.68 2.60 6.37
C GLN A 66 -27.49 3.55 6.19
N GLU A 67 -27.57 4.77 6.73
CA GLU A 67 -26.49 5.75 6.70
C GLU A 67 -25.18 5.24 7.35
N LEU A 68 -25.28 4.48 8.45
CA LEU A 68 -24.10 3.85 9.07
C LEU A 68 -23.54 2.73 8.19
N GLN A 69 -24.42 1.93 7.56
CA GLN A 69 -24.01 0.86 6.66
C GLN A 69 -23.29 1.39 5.42
N ASP A 70 -23.83 2.46 4.82
CA ASP A 70 -23.23 3.13 3.67
C ASP A 70 -21.87 3.73 4.03
N LEU A 71 -21.77 4.40 5.19
CA LEU A 71 -20.50 4.94 5.68
C LEU A 71 -19.42 3.86 5.84
N ILE A 72 -19.77 2.71 6.42
CA ILE A 72 -18.84 1.58 6.56
C ILE A 72 -18.46 1.01 5.20
N GLN A 73 -19.41 0.93 4.27
CA GLN A 73 -19.16 0.44 2.93
C GLN A 73 -18.22 1.36 2.15
N ASP A 74 -18.31 2.68 2.33
CA ASP A 74 -17.46 3.66 1.65
C ASP A 74 -15.98 3.54 2.08
N PHE A 75 -15.73 3.38 3.39
CA PHE A 75 -14.36 3.35 3.94
C PHE A 75 -13.76 1.93 4.05
N TYR A 76 -14.58 0.92 4.37
CA TYR A 76 -14.15 -0.45 4.66
C TYR A 76 -14.77 -1.50 3.74
N GLY A 77 -15.50 -1.08 2.70
CA GLY A 77 -16.19 -1.99 1.79
C GLY A 77 -15.24 -2.94 1.06
N PHE A 78 -14.03 -2.52 0.73
CA PHE A 78 -13.04 -3.42 0.12
C PHE A 78 -12.64 -4.54 1.08
N GLN A 79 -12.38 -4.21 2.34
CA GLN A 79 -11.97 -5.15 3.36
C GLN A 79 -13.11 -6.16 3.60
N LEU A 80 -14.34 -5.67 3.75
CA LEU A 80 -15.53 -6.48 4.02
C LEU A 80 -15.93 -7.40 2.86
N ASN A 81 -15.81 -6.94 1.62
CA ASN A 81 -16.32 -7.66 0.45
C ASN A 81 -15.23 -8.36 -0.37
N VAL A 82 -13.95 -8.07 -0.15
CA VAL A 82 -12.84 -8.62 -0.92
C VAL A 82 -11.78 -9.27 -0.04
N ASP A 83 -11.29 -8.60 1.01
CA ASP A 83 -10.23 -9.20 1.84
C ASP A 83 -10.76 -10.38 2.68
N VAL A 84 -12.00 -10.32 3.20
CA VAL A 84 -12.62 -11.46 3.94
C VAL A 84 -12.67 -12.73 3.09
N ASP A 85 -13.09 -12.62 1.83
CA ASP A 85 -13.18 -13.75 0.91
C ASP A 85 -11.79 -14.27 0.48
N ARG A 86 -10.75 -13.47 0.66
CA ARG A 86 -9.39 -13.77 0.21
C ARG A 86 -8.54 -14.44 1.29
N TYR A 87 -8.78 -14.13 2.56
CA TYR A 87 -7.91 -14.54 3.65
C TYR A 87 -8.67 -15.36 4.68
N ASP A 88 -8.34 -16.65 4.78
CA ASP A 88 -9.05 -17.62 5.64
C ASP A 88 -9.11 -17.24 7.13
N LEU A 89 -8.15 -16.42 7.60
CA LEU A 89 -8.07 -15.97 8.99
C LEU A 89 -8.77 -14.62 9.24
N LEU A 90 -9.24 -13.94 8.20
CA LEU A 90 -9.94 -12.66 8.31
C LEU A 90 -11.44 -12.88 8.20
N THR A 91 -12.18 -12.46 9.22
CA THR A 91 -13.64 -12.48 9.21
C THR A 91 -14.21 -11.07 9.16
N SER A 92 -15.46 -10.94 8.70
CA SER A 92 -16.20 -9.66 8.79
C SER A 92 -16.25 -9.16 10.23
N LYS A 93 -16.33 -10.05 11.24
CA LYS A 93 -16.26 -9.64 12.65
C LYS A 93 -14.94 -8.95 12.98
N ASN A 94 -13.79 -9.47 12.52
CA ASN A 94 -12.50 -8.83 12.77
C ASN A 94 -12.45 -7.40 12.22
N ILE A 95 -13.01 -7.18 11.03
CA ILE A 95 -13.05 -5.85 10.41
C ILE A 95 -13.96 -4.91 11.21
N LEU A 96 -15.14 -5.37 11.62
CA LEU A 96 -16.06 -4.54 12.38
C LEU A 96 -15.52 -4.21 13.78
N ASP A 97 -14.89 -5.17 14.45
CA ASP A 97 -14.21 -4.94 15.73
C ASP A 97 -13.07 -3.93 15.56
N HIS A 98 -12.32 -4.02 14.45
CA HIS A 98 -11.30 -3.02 14.11
C HIS A 98 -11.90 -1.64 13.87
N ILE A 99 -13.05 -1.51 13.19
CA ILE A 99 -13.70 -0.20 12.98
C ILE A 99 -14.05 0.46 14.31
N GLU A 100 -14.61 -0.31 15.24
CA GLU A 100 -14.94 0.20 16.59
C GLU A 100 -13.70 0.64 17.34
N ASP A 101 -12.65 -0.19 17.35
CA ASP A 101 -11.36 0.12 17.97
C ASP A 101 -10.65 1.30 17.30
N PHE A 102 -10.75 1.41 15.97
CA PHE A 102 -10.16 2.49 15.19
C PHE A 102 -10.78 3.84 15.56
N ALA A 103 -12.11 3.95 15.53
CA ALA A 103 -12.81 5.18 15.85
C ALA A 103 -12.66 5.60 17.32
N ASN A 104 -12.60 4.62 18.25
CA ASN A 104 -12.53 4.91 19.68
C ASN A 104 -11.09 5.14 20.18
N HIS A 105 -10.09 4.50 19.56
CA HIS A 105 -8.73 4.44 20.10
C HIS A 105 -7.66 4.72 19.05
N ARG A 106 -7.56 3.91 17.99
CA ARG A 106 -6.37 3.94 17.11
C ARG A 106 -6.23 5.21 16.28
N TYR A 107 -7.35 5.83 15.87
CA TYR A 107 -7.29 7.10 15.12
C TYR A 107 -6.54 8.16 15.94
N TRP A 108 -6.86 8.27 17.23
CA TRP A 108 -6.31 9.28 18.14
C TRP A 108 -4.83 9.08 18.46
N SER A 109 -4.26 7.90 18.23
CA SER A 109 -2.83 7.63 18.41
C SER A 109 -2.03 7.71 17.10
N LEU A 110 -2.68 7.69 15.94
CA LEU A 110 -2.02 7.55 14.62
C LEU A 110 -0.91 8.58 14.40
N GLN A 111 -1.22 9.86 14.62
CA GLN A 111 -0.27 10.95 14.45
C GLN A 111 0.93 10.78 15.39
N SER A 112 0.67 10.53 16.68
CA SER A 112 1.75 10.36 17.67
C SER A 112 2.66 9.16 17.38
N GLU A 113 2.12 8.09 16.76
CA GLU A 113 2.88 6.88 16.43
C GLU A 113 3.76 7.06 15.19
N PHE A 114 3.25 7.75 14.16
CA PHE A 114 3.87 7.73 12.83
C PHE A 114 4.39 9.08 12.33
N GLN A 115 4.06 10.21 12.97
CA GLN A 115 4.51 11.53 12.52
C GLN A 115 6.05 11.65 12.50
N GLN A 116 6.76 10.93 13.34
CA GLN A 116 8.24 10.92 13.36
C GLN A 116 8.91 10.51 12.04
N TYR A 117 8.16 9.95 11.08
CA TYR A 117 8.67 9.55 9.77
C TYR A 117 8.45 10.61 8.68
N PHE A 118 7.69 11.68 8.96
CA PHE A 118 7.14 12.61 7.98
C PHE A 118 7.21 14.05 8.47
N ASP A 119 7.44 15.00 7.58
CA ASP A 119 7.43 16.42 7.95
C ASP A 119 6.01 16.89 8.28
N ASN A 120 5.03 16.48 7.46
CA ASN A 120 3.61 16.74 7.69
C ASN A 120 2.77 15.49 7.38
N ILE A 121 2.34 14.77 8.41
CA ILE A 121 1.53 13.57 8.26
C ILE A 121 0.09 13.87 7.78
N ASP A 122 -0.39 15.09 7.98
CA ASP A 122 -1.77 15.48 7.66
C ASP A 122 -2.04 15.51 6.14
N ASP A 123 -1.00 15.77 5.34
CA ASP A 123 -1.08 15.81 3.87
C ASP A 123 -1.03 14.41 3.23
N LEU A 124 -0.76 13.38 4.03
CA LEU A 124 -0.60 12.00 3.55
C LEU A 124 -1.91 11.23 3.66
N ARG A 125 -2.08 10.23 2.79
CA ARG A 125 -3.30 9.41 2.73
C ARG A 125 -3.06 7.99 3.23
N PHE A 126 -3.95 7.53 4.10
CA PHE A 126 -3.82 6.27 4.83
C PHE A 126 -5.01 5.34 4.60
N ALA A 127 -4.74 4.04 4.63
CA ALA A 127 -5.73 2.98 4.57
C ALA A 127 -5.30 1.80 5.44
N TYR A 128 -6.24 0.93 5.81
CA TYR A 128 -5.99 -0.27 6.59
C TYR A 128 -6.20 -1.53 5.76
N PHE A 129 -5.21 -2.42 5.69
CA PHE A 129 -5.33 -3.65 4.92
C PHE A 129 -4.86 -4.86 5.70
N TYR A 130 -5.47 -6.00 5.40
CA TYR A 130 -5.14 -7.23 6.08
C TYR A 130 -3.72 -7.70 5.76
N SER A 131 -2.98 -8.00 6.81
CA SER A 131 -1.59 -8.37 6.75
C SER A 131 -1.20 -9.14 8.02
N ARG A 132 -0.70 -10.37 7.87
CA ARG A 132 -0.17 -11.22 8.95
C ARG A 132 -1.09 -11.41 10.17
N GLY A 133 -2.41 -11.45 9.96
CA GLY A 133 -3.37 -11.73 11.03
C GLY A 133 -4.08 -10.52 11.58
N ASP A 134 -3.75 -9.31 11.14
CA ASP A 134 -4.43 -8.07 11.56
C ASP A 134 -4.63 -7.09 10.40
N LEU A 135 -5.46 -6.07 10.60
CA LEU A 135 -5.56 -4.90 9.74
C LEU A 135 -4.43 -3.92 10.12
N GLU A 136 -3.42 -3.85 9.27
CA GLU A 136 -2.25 -2.99 9.48
C GLU A 136 -2.41 -1.67 8.70
N PRO A 137 -1.85 -0.55 9.19
CA PRO A 137 -1.91 0.75 8.54
C PRO A 137 -0.92 0.86 7.37
N TYR A 138 -1.38 1.44 6.27
CA TYR A 138 -0.61 1.71 5.05
C TYR A 138 -0.72 3.17 4.68
N VAL A 139 0.39 3.75 4.20
CA VAL A 139 0.43 5.08 3.58
C VAL A 139 0.56 4.96 2.07
N LEU A 140 -0.16 5.78 1.33
CA LEU A 140 -0.07 5.87 -0.12
C LEU A 140 1.24 6.56 -0.52
N VAL A 141 1.99 5.98 -1.46
CA VAL A 141 3.19 6.61 -2.04
C VAL A 141 2.74 7.37 -3.29
N ASP A 142 2.12 8.53 -3.07
CA ASP A 142 1.70 9.47 -4.11
C ASP A 142 2.65 10.67 -4.21
N ASP A 143 2.23 11.69 -4.95
CA ASP A 143 3.06 12.87 -5.20
C ASP A 143 3.30 13.68 -3.91
N ALA A 144 2.31 13.79 -3.02
CA ALA A 144 2.46 14.48 -1.73
C ALA A 144 3.50 13.76 -0.84
N PHE A 145 3.44 12.42 -0.77
CA PHE A 145 4.46 11.63 -0.11
C PHE A 145 5.85 11.90 -0.71
N THR A 146 6.00 11.77 -2.02
CA THR A 146 7.32 11.90 -2.68
C THR A 146 7.90 13.31 -2.55
N GLU A 147 7.08 14.35 -2.73
CA GLU A 147 7.52 15.75 -2.58
C GLU A 147 7.97 16.06 -1.16
N GLN A 148 7.27 15.53 -0.15
CA GLN A 148 7.65 15.76 1.24
C GLN A 148 9.02 15.15 1.57
N ILE A 149 9.34 13.98 1.01
CA ILE A 149 10.60 13.30 1.32
C ILE A 149 11.77 13.86 0.51
N TYR A 150 11.56 14.16 -0.78
CA TYR A 150 12.66 14.52 -1.69
C TYR A 150 12.64 15.97 -2.18
N GLY A 151 11.59 16.74 -1.88
CA GLY A 151 11.38 18.09 -2.42
C GLY A 151 11.18 18.14 -3.94
N SER A 152 10.96 16.98 -4.57
CA SER A 152 10.91 16.82 -6.03
C SER A 152 10.13 15.56 -6.41
N LEU A 153 9.38 15.64 -7.51
CA LEU A 153 8.76 14.48 -8.19
C LEU A 153 9.64 13.89 -9.29
N ASN A 154 10.82 14.45 -9.52
CA ASN A 154 11.77 14.01 -10.55
C ASN A 154 13.08 13.57 -9.89
N ASN A 155 13.15 12.28 -9.56
CA ASN A 155 14.22 11.62 -8.82
C ASN A 155 14.77 10.42 -9.62
N PRO A 156 15.36 10.62 -10.81
CA PRO A 156 15.82 9.51 -11.66
C PRO A 156 17.00 8.77 -11.01
N LYS A 157 16.95 7.43 -11.05
CA LYS A 157 18.04 6.56 -10.56
C LYS A 157 18.12 5.27 -11.39
N THR A 158 19.35 4.79 -11.60
CA THR A 158 19.60 3.45 -12.16
C THR A 158 19.36 2.40 -11.09
N LEU A 159 18.47 1.45 -11.39
CA LEU A 159 18.01 0.43 -10.46
C LEU A 159 17.84 -0.92 -11.16
N TYR A 160 17.70 -1.95 -10.33
CA TYR A 160 17.54 -3.34 -10.76
C TYR A 160 16.20 -3.90 -10.31
N HIS A 161 15.57 -4.72 -11.16
CA HIS A 161 14.33 -5.42 -10.79
C HIS A 161 14.34 -6.87 -11.29
N TYR A 162 14.03 -7.80 -10.40
CA TYR A 162 13.92 -9.22 -10.73
C TYR A 162 12.57 -9.55 -11.36
N THR A 163 12.61 -10.16 -12.54
CA THR A 163 11.42 -10.50 -13.29
C THR A 163 11.65 -11.71 -14.21
N HIS A 164 10.76 -11.89 -15.16
CA HIS A 164 10.67 -12.96 -16.15
C HIS A 164 10.33 -12.33 -17.49
N GLN A 165 10.42 -13.08 -18.59
CA GLN A 165 10.25 -12.56 -19.95
C GLN A 165 8.96 -11.74 -20.13
N GLU A 166 7.80 -12.27 -19.70
CA GLU A 166 6.53 -11.55 -19.78
C GLU A 166 6.52 -10.25 -18.95
N GLY A 167 7.25 -10.22 -17.84
CA GLY A 167 7.36 -9.04 -16.99
C GLY A 167 8.19 -7.94 -17.65
N VAL A 168 9.28 -8.30 -18.34
CA VAL A 168 10.06 -7.36 -19.17
C VAL A 168 9.15 -6.73 -20.21
N GLU A 169 8.39 -7.54 -20.96
CA GLU A 169 7.49 -7.06 -22.00
C GLU A 169 6.38 -6.15 -21.46
N ARG A 170 5.85 -6.43 -20.27
CA ARG A 170 4.85 -5.58 -19.61
C ARG A 170 5.43 -4.23 -19.19
N ILE A 171 6.63 -4.24 -18.59
CA ILE A 171 7.32 -3.00 -18.19
C ILE A 171 7.64 -2.15 -19.42
N GLN A 172 8.21 -2.75 -20.46
CA GLN A 172 8.52 -2.07 -21.71
C GLN A 172 7.27 -1.46 -22.37
N ARG A 173 6.16 -2.21 -22.37
CA ARG A 173 4.88 -1.72 -22.92
C ARG A 173 4.34 -0.53 -22.15
N ALA A 174 4.37 -0.55 -20.81
CA ALA A 174 3.82 0.57 -20.05
C ALA A 174 4.68 1.84 -20.20
N ILE A 175 6.02 1.68 -20.26
CA ILE A 175 6.93 2.79 -20.57
C ILE A 175 6.56 3.42 -21.93
N GLN A 176 6.39 2.59 -22.97
CA GLN A 176 6.06 3.06 -24.32
C GLN A 176 4.64 3.65 -24.42
N GLY A 177 3.70 3.10 -23.63
CA GLY A 177 2.30 3.55 -23.59
C GLY A 177 2.07 4.81 -22.76
N GLY A 178 3.04 5.22 -21.93
CA GLY A 178 2.86 6.31 -20.97
C GLY A 178 1.86 5.96 -19.87
N ASP A 179 1.72 4.67 -19.53
CA ASP A 179 0.86 4.18 -18.45
C ASP A 179 1.73 4.00 -17.19
N PRO A 180 1.87 5.03 -16.31
CA PRO A 180 2.77 4.96 -15.18
C PRO A 180 2.30 3.89 -14.18
N PHE A 181 3.22 3.04 -13.76
CA PHE A 181 2.99 2.11 -12.68
C PHE A 181 4.26 1.94 -11.86
N ASP A 182 4.10 1.81 -10.56
CA ASP A 182 5.21 1.70 -9.64
C ASP A 182 5.58 0.22 -9.40
N ILE A 183 6.87 -0.06 -9.39
CA ILE A 183 7.45 -1.37 -9.10
C ILE A 183 8.42 -1.29 -7.93
N SER A 184 8.65 -2.44 -7.28
CA SER A 184 9.73 -2.59 -6.28
C SER A 184 11.05 -2.86 -7.00
N ALA A 185 12.10 -2.12 -6.66
CA ALA A 185 13.43 -2.20 -7.27
C ALA A 185 14.53 -2.14 -6.21
N TYR A 186 15.78 -2.36 -6.63
CA TYR A 186 16.94 -2.52 -5.77
C TYR A 186 18.15 -1.77 -6.36
N THR A 187 19.10 -1.30 -5.53
CA THR A 187 20.34 -0.70 -6.06
C THR A 187 21.39 -1.73 -6.44
N VAL A 188 21.26 -2.96 -5.91
CA VAL A 188 22.16 -4.07 -6.22
C VAL A 188 21.35 -5.32 -6.50
N ALA A 189 21.85 -6.14 -7.42
CA ALA A 189 21.28 -7.44 -7.75
C ALA A 189 22.36 -8.52 -7.56
N GLU A 190 22.76 -8.80 -6.32
CA GLU A 190 23.89 -9.70 -6.02
C GLU A 190 23.55 -11.12 -5.55
N ARG A 191 22.31 -11.40 -5.14
CA ARG A 191 21.85 -12.77 -4.77
C ARG A 191 20.68 -13.24 -5.62
N ASP A 192 20.51 -14.55 -5.73
CA ASP A 192 19.36 -15.10 -6.47
C ASP A 192 18.06 -14.69 -5.79
N PHE A 193 17.05 -14.34 -6.59
CA PHE A 193 15.74 -14.05 -6.05
C PHE A 193 15.05 -15.35 -5.63
N PHE A 194 14.36 -15.33 -4.49
CA PHE A 194 13.76 -16.54 -3.91
C PHE A 194 12.69 -17.21 -4.80
N ARG A 195 12.15 -16.50 -5.81
CA ARG A 195 11.22 -17.07 -6.80
C ARG A 195 11.96 -17.57 -8.02
N GLN A 196 11.95 -18.89 -8.23
CA GLN A 196 12.60 -19.55 -9.38
C GLN A 196 12.20 -19.00 -10.75
N LYS A 197 10.96 -18.48 -10.89
CA LYS A 197 10.49 -17.89 -12.16
C LYS A 197 11.08 -16.51 -12.44
N SER A 198 11.56 -15.80 -11.43
CA SER A 198 12.12 -14.45 -11.57
C SER A 198 13.62 -14.51 -11.85
N ASN A 199 13.99 -15.06 -13.01
CA ASN A 199 15.37 -15.38 -13.40
C ASN A 199 16.00 -14.35 -14.35
N LEU A 200 15.29 -13.27 -14.67
CA LEU A 200 15.82 -12.12 -15.40
C LEU A 200 15.98 -10.95 -14.44
N ILE A 201 17.03 -10.17 -14.66
CA ILE A 201 17.22 -8.86 -14.02
C ILE A 201 17.09 -7.82 -15.11
N ILE A 202 16.23 -6.85 -14.90
CA ILE A 202 16.23 -5.61 -15.69
C ILE A 202 17.10 -4.58 -14.99
N GLU A 203 17.99 -3.95 -15.73
CA GLU A 203 18.62 -2.70 -15.35
C GLU A 203 17.85 -1.57 -16.05
N PHE A 204 17.43 -0.56 -15.30
CA PHE A 204 16.57 0.49 -15.83
C PHE A 204 16.78 1.80 -15.10
N GLU A 205 16.55 2.91 -15.80
CA GLU A 205 16.34 4.22 -15.18
C GLU A 205 14.88 4.29 -14.72
N GLY A 206 14.67 4.57 -13.43
CA GLY A 206 13.36 4.75 -12.82
C GLY A 206 13.29 6.05 -12.02
N ASN A 207 12.11 6.66 -12.01
CA ASN A 207 11.82 7.80 -11.16
C ASN A 207 11.46 7.30 -9.76
N VAL A 208 12.29 7.62 -8.76
CA VAL A 208 12.09 7.16 -7.38
C VAL A 208 10.93 7.89 -6.72
N ARG A 209 10.01 7.11 -6.16
CA ARG A 209 8.87 7.59 -5.35
C ARG A 209 9.12 7.45 -3.85
N ALA A 210 9.81 6.38 -3.45
CA ALA A 210 10.27 6.16 -2.08
C ALA A 210 11.43 5.16 -2.07
N GLY A 211 12.43 5.38 -1.22
CA GLY A 211 13.54 4.45 -0.96
C GLY A 211 13.54 3.98 0.49
N PHE A 212 13.90 2.72 0.73
CA PHE A 212 13.91 2.09 2.04
C PHE A 212 15.23 1.34 2.29
N ARG A 213 15.81 1.49 3.48
CA ARG A 213 17.07 0.86 3.92
C ARG A 213 16.96 -0.66 4.09
N SER A 214 15.75 -1.18 4.20
CA SER A 214 15.38 -2.58 4.30
C SER A 214 14.06 -2.80 3.56
N ASP A 215 13.68 -4.08 3.39
CA ASP A 215 12.40 -4.47 2.82
C ASP A 215 11.23 -3.66 3.40
N VAL A 216 10.26 -3.36 2.54
CA VAL A 216 9.01 -2.73 2.94
C VAL A 216 7.87 -3.60 2.47
N LYS A 217 6.88 -3.82 3.33
CA LYS A 217 5.66 -4.48 2.89
C LYS A 217 4.86 -3.48 2.06
N SER A 218 4.81 -3.71 0.76
CA SER A 218 4.12 -2.84 -0.18
C SER A 218 3.04 -3.56 -1.00
N TYR A 219 1.97 -2.84 -1.36
CA TYR A 219 0.93 -3.31 -2.29
C TYR A 219 0.78 -2.38 -3.48
N SER A 220 0.32 -2.93 -4.60
CA SER A 220 -0.08 -2.12 -5.76
C SER A 220 -1.45 -1.50 -5.51
N VAL A 221 -1.64 -0.29 -6.01
CA VAL A 221 -2.87 0.49 -5.90
C VAL A 221 -3.51 0.64 -7.28
N SER A 222 -4.84 0.76 -7.34
CA SER A 222 -5.61 0.76 -8.60
C SER A 222 -5.24 1.90 -9.57
N ASN A 223 -4.65 2.98 -9.08
CA ASN A 223 -4.14 4.10 -9.88
C ASN A 223 -2.71 3.89 -10.40
N GLY A 224 -2.12 2.70 -10.22
CA GLY A 224 -0.75 2.38 -10.63
C GLY A 224 0.31 2.71 -9.58
N ARG A 225 -0.04 3.41 -8.49
CA ARG A 225 0.88 3.69 -7.38
C ARG A 225 1.09 2.46 -6.50
N LYS A 226 1.95 2.60 -5.49
CA LYS A 226 2.07 1.64 -4.40
C LYS A 226 1.75 2.29 -3.06
N CYS A 227 1.39 1.46 -2.09
CA CYS A 227 1.32 1.85 -0.69
C CYS A 227 2.31 1.02 0.12
N VAL A 228 2.70 1.54 1.27
CA VAL A 228 3.68 0.91 2.15
C VAL A 228 3.16 0.84 3.58
N ASN A 229 3.48 -0.25 4.25
CA ASN A 229 3.02 -0.51 5.61
C ASN A 229 3.81 0.34 6.63
N LEU A 230 3.11 1.10 7.46
CA LEU A 230 3.73 2.03 8.39
C LEU A 230 4.52 1.33 9.52
N HIS A 231 4.15 0.12 9.92
CA HIS A 231 4.94 -0.65 10.90
C HIS A 231 6.31 -1.11 10.35
N ARG A 232 6.58 -0.91 9.06
CA ARG A 232 7.88 -1.20 8.43
C ARG A 232 8.78 0.04 8.32
N MET A 233 8.37 1.16 8.89
CA MET A 233 9.18 2.39 8.92
C MET A 233 10.26 2.38 10.01
N GLY A 234 10.15 1.51 11.02
CA GLY A 234 11.20 1.31 12.00
C GLY A 234 12.42 0.59 11.41
N TYR A 235 13.63 0.99 11.82
CA TYR A 235 14.88 0.38 11.39
C TYR A 235 15.88 0.29 12.56
N PRO A 236 16.80 -0.70 12.60
CA PRO A 236 17.72 -0.85 13.72
C PRO A 236 18.66 0.34 13.96
N GLY A 237 18.76 0.75 15.23
CA GLY A 237 19.58 1.88 15.68
C GLY A 237 18.82 3.21 15.61
N ASP A 238 19.55 4.31 15.40
CA ASP A 238 18.99 5.67 15.47
C ASP A 238 18.45 6.19 14.13
N LYS A 239 18.20 5.30 13.17
CA LYS A 239 17.71 5.66 11.82
C LYS A 239 16.34 5.04 11.57
N ASN A 240 15.53 5.71 10.75
CA ASN A 240 14.29 5.17 10.22
C ASN A 240 14.56 4.29 8.99
N ASN A 241 13.57 3.54 8.50
CA ASN A 241 13.71 2.73 7.31
C ASN A 241 13.68 3.59 6.03
N LEU A 242 13.00 4.74 6.05
CA LEU A 242 12.85 5.63 4.91
C LEU A 242 14.14 6.39 4.57
N CYS A 243 14.63 6.26 3.35
CA CYS A 243 15.78 7.00 2.83
C CYS A 243 15.36 8.41 2.40
N LEU A 244 15.90 9.41 3.11
CA LEU A 244 15.65 10.82 2.84
C LEU A 244 16.64 11.34 1.79
N ASP A 245 17.86 10.81 1.80
CA ASP A 245 18.88 11.05 0.79
C ASP A 245 19.09 9.78 -0.05
N LEU A 246 18.67 9.82 -1.31
CA LEU A 246 18.78 8.69 -2.23
C LEU A 246 20.22 8.25 -2.50
N GLU A 247 21.20 9.14 -2.34
CA GLU A 247 22.62 8.83 -2.60
C GLU A 247 23.32 8.28 -1.37
N ASN A 248 23.01 8.81 -0.18
CA ASN A 248 23.76 8.49 1.03
C ASN A 248 23.06 7.48 1.96
N ASP A 249 21.73 7.40 1.95
CA ASP A 249 21.01 6.60 2.96
C ASP A 249 20.82 5.13 2.58
N CYS A 250 20.53 4.87 1.31
CA CYS A 250 20.15 3.55 0.80
C CYS A 250 21.31 2.80 0.13
N ASN A 251 22.51 3.39 0.10
CA ASN A 251 23.72 2.85 -0.53
C ASN A 251 24.80 2.45 0.51
N GLY A 252 24.52 2.60 1.81
CA GLY A 252 25.45 2.30 2.89
C GLY A 252 25.43 0.85 3.38
N GLU A 253 26.17 0.57 4.45
CA GLU A 253 26.21 -0.75 5.09
C GLU A 253 24.81 -1.19 5.56
N LEU A 254 24.37 -2.36 5.08
CA LEU A 254 23.08 -2.95 5.44
C LEU A 254 23.13 -3.45 6.88
N LYS A 255 22.36 -2.84 7.79
CA LYS A 255 22.20 -3.34 9.17
C LYS A 255 21.21 -4.50 9.28
N THR A 256 20.45 -4.77 8.22
CA THR A 256 19.54 -5.92 8.13
C THR A 256 20.09 -6.91 7.11
N SER A 257 19.71 -8.18 7.22
CA SER A 257 20.03 -9.20 6.21
C SER A 257 19.17 -9.09 4.95
N LEU A 258 18.24 -8.13 4.95
CA LEU A 258 17.25 -7.86 3.93
C LEU A 258 17.78 -6.79 2.97
N TRP A 259 17.25 -6.79 1.75
CA TRP A 259 17.67 -5.89 0.70
C TRP A 259 17.07 -4.51 0.96
N ASN A 260 17.73 -3.46 0.46
CA ASN A 260 17.05 -2.18 0.31
C ASN A 260 15.90 -2.31 -0.70
N GLU A 261 14.84 -1.52 -0.57
CA GLU A 261 13.73 -1.55 -1.51
C GLU A 261 13.43 -0.13 -1.99
N PHE A 262 13.22 0.03 -3.28
CA PHE A 262 12.79 1.28 -3.89
C PHE A 262 11.44 1.08 -4.56
N ILE A 263 10.52 2.00 -4.33
CA ILE A 263 9.26 2.12 -5.07
C ILE A 263 9.51 3.13 -6.18
N VAL A 264 9.43 2.68 -7.44
CA VAL A 264 9.85 3.48 -8.59
C VAL A 264 8.88 3.36 -9.76
N THR A 265 8.72 4.47 -10.49
CA THR A 265 8.06 4.48 -11.79
C THR A 265 9.13 4.25 -12.88
N PRO A 266 9.12 3.13 -13.63
CA PRO A 266 10.12 2.89 -14.68
C PRO A 266 10.07 3.96 -15.79
N MET A 267 11.22 4.46 -16.22
CA MET A 267 11.35 5.45 -17.29
C MET A 267 11.96 4.86 -18.55
N LYS A 268 13.00 4.03 -18.41
CA LYS A 268 13.70 3.42 -19.55
C LYS A 268 14.43 2.16 -19.13
N ILE A 269 14.25 1.07 -19.87
CA ILE A 269 15.09 -0.15 -19.73
C ILE A 269 16.45 0.13 -20.36
N LEU A 270 17.52 -0.14 -19.62
CA LEU A 270 18.91 0.01 -20.05
C LEU A 270 19.46 -1.33 -20.54
N ASP A 271 19.25 -2.40 -19.78
CA ASP A 271 19.67 -3.75 -20.17
C ASP A 271 18.79 -4.83 -19.51
N VAL A 272 18.85 -6.05 -20.05
CA VAL A 272 18.18 -7.24 -19.53
C VAL A 272 19.14 -8.41 -19.59
N TYR A 273 19.49 -8.95 -18.43
CA TYR A 273 20.40 -10.09 -18.34
C TYR A 273 19.82 -11.21 -17.49
N LYS A 274 20.27 -12.42 -17.80
CA LYS A 274 19.90 -13.63 -17.09
C LYS A 274 20.84 -13.84 -15.92
N ARG A 275 20.28 -14.28 -14.79
CA ARG A 275 21.07 -14.76 -13.66
C ARG A 275 21.12 -16.28 -13.65
#